data_AF-A0A2D5PPB9-F1
#
_entry.id   AF-A0A2D5PPB9-F1
#
_cell.length_a   1.000
_cell.length_b   1.000
_cell.length_c   1.000
_cell.angle_alpha   90.00
_cell.angle_beta   90.00
_cell.angle_gamma   90.00
#
_symmetry.space_group_name_H-M   'P 1'
#
loop_
_entity.id
_entity.type
_entity.pdbx_description
1 polymer ?
#
loop_
_entity_poly.entity_id
_entity_poly.type
_entity_poly.pdbx_seq_one_letter_code
_entity_poly.pdbx_strand_id
1 'polypeptide(L)'
;MKNYLFFITILFSFNLFAEFDTKCSILITKRLQSSDEAYKDALNKINQCNKYDILSVTSFLEPSISKVYITDLIQGFCMFDHQIVTLLDNSTSNLSCVHRGKQRTERKFEN
;
A
#
# COMPACT_ATOMS: atom_id res chain seq x y z
N MET A 1 -9.56 1.69 -49.32
CA MET A 1 -8.47 1.60 -48.32
C MET A 1 -8.38 2.85 -47.42
N LYS A 2 -8.57 4.06 -47.94
CA LYS A 2 -8.45 5.32 -47.18
C LYS A 2 -9.48 5.49 -46.02
N ASN A 3 -10.71 5.01 -46.18
CA ASN A 3 -11.75 5.14 -45.15
C ASN A 3 -11.62 4.13 -44.00
N TYR A 4 -10.95 2.99 -44.22
CA TYR A 4 -10.71 1.99 -43.17
C TYR A 4 -9.65 2.44 -42.17
N LEU A 5 -8.66 3.21 -42.61
CA LEU A 5 -7.65 3.80 -41.72
C LEU A 5 -8.28 4.75 -40.68
N PHE A 6 -9.33 5.48 -41.08
CA PHE A 6 -10.00 6.45 -40.21
C PHE A 6 -10.78 5.77 -39.06
N PHE A 7 -11.35 4.59 -39.32
CA PHE A 7 -12.02 3.79 -38.29
C PHE A 7 -11.04 3.19 -37.28
N ILE A 8 -9.83 2.80 -37.73
CA ILE A 8 -8.79 2.25 -36.86
C ILE A 8 -8.24 3.32 -35.91
N THR A 9 -8.11 4.57 -36.36
CA THR A 9 -7.65 5.67 -35.49
C THR A 9 -8.66 6.08 -34.43
N ILE A 10 -9.97 5.92 -34.67
CA ILE A 10 -11.02 6.19 -33.69
C ILE A 10 -11.11 5.07 -32.63
N LEU A 11 -10.77 3.83 -33.01
CA LEU A 11 -10.73 2.70 -32.08
C LEU A 11 -9.47 2.69 -31.18
N PHE A 12 -8.45 3.49 -31.47
CA PHE A 12 -7.21 3.56 -30.68
C PHE A 12 -7.13 4.76 -29.73
N SER A 13 -8.14 5.62 -29.66
CA SER A 13 -8.19 6.73 -28.71
C SER A 13 -8.68 6.31 -27.31
N PHE A 14 -8.59 5.03 -26.95
CA PHE A 14 -8.83 4.61 -25.57
C PHE A 14 -7.82 5.30 -24.68
N ASN A 15 -8.33 6.16 -23.80
CA ASN A 15 -7.52 6.92 -22.87
C ASN A 15 -6.66 5.97 -22.04
N LEU A 16 -5.36 5.94 -22.33
CA LEU A 16 -4.35 5.41 -21.43
C LEU A 16 -4.17 6.41 -20.28
N PHE A 17 -5.19 6.54 -19.43
CA PHE A 17 -5.00 7.12 -18.11
C PHE A 17 -4.27 6.08 -17.27
N ALA A 18 -2.93 6.08 -17.35
CA ALA A 18 -2.13 5.49 -16.30
C ALA A 18 -2.35 6.34 -15.05
N GLU A 19 -3.25 5.90 -14.17
CA GLU A 19 -3.58 6.57 -12.92
C GLU A 19 -2.44 6.31 -11.92
N PHE A 20 -1.33 7.03 -12.09
CA PHE A 20 -0.19 7.02 -11.19
C PHE A 20 -0.56 7.48 -9.76
N ASP A 21 -1.74 8.10 -9.58
CA ASP A 21 -2.29 8.55 -8.30
C ASP A 21 -2.96 7.45 -7.46
N THR A 22 -3.01 6.21 -7.95
CA THR A 22 -3.55 5.07 -7.17
C THR A 22 -2.65 4.62 -6.01
N LYS A 23 -1.63 5.38 -5.64
CA LYS A 23 -0.70 5.05 -4.57
C LYS A 23 -1.13 5.66 -3.24
N CYS A 24 -1.57 4.82 -2.31
CA CYS A 24 -1.82 5.19 -0.92
C CYS A 24 -0.54 5.09 -0.09
N SER A 25 0.01 6.23 0.36
CA SER A 25 1.28 6.26 1.11
C SER A 25 1.06 6.54 2.60
N ILE A 26 1.66 5.71 3.44
CA ILE A 26 1.69 5.83 4.90
C ILE A 26 3.12 6.02 5.37
N LEU A 27 3.29 6.98 6.28
CA LEU A 27 4.57 7.35 6.85
C LEU A 27 4.52 7.18 8.37
N ILE A 28 5.34 6.28 8.90
CA ILE A 28 5.48 5.97 10.32
C ILE A 28 6.82 6.56 10.80
N THR A 29 6.78 7.51 11.73
CA THR A 29 8.00 8.18 12.23
C THR A 29 8.06 8.20 13.75
N LYS A 30 9.27 8.35 14.30
CA LYS A 30 9.50 8.55 15.75
C LYS A 30 8.85 9.82 16.32
N ARG A 31 8.42 10.78 15.47
CA ARG A 31 7.80 12.05 15.91
C ARG A 31 6.35 11.91 16.38
N LEU A 32 5.68 10.81 16.04
CA LEU A 32 4.40 10.43 16.64
C LEU A 32 4.70 10.03 18.09
N GLN A 33 4.14 10.74 19.08
CA GLN A 33 4.63 10.79 20.47
C GLN A 33 4.55 9.47 21.27
N SER A 34 4.11 8.36 20.66
CA SER A 34 4.36 6.99 21.10
C SER A 34 4.24 6.02 19.92
N SER A 35 4.83 4.82 20.04
CA SER A 35 4.77 3.79 18.99
C SER A 35 3.33 3.33 18.70
N ASP A 36 2.50 3.23 19.74
CA ASP A 36 1.10 2.84 19.63
C ASP A 36 0.24 3.86 18.87
N GLU A 37 0.49 5.16 19.08
CA GLU A 37 -0.19 6.21 18.33
C GLU A 37 0.20 6.20 16.86
N ALA A 38 1.48 5.97 16.56
CA ALA A 38 1.97 5.90 15.19
C ALA A 38 1.32 4.75 14.41
N TYR A 39 1.14 3.61 15.07
CA TYR A 39 0.47 2.46 14.49
C TYR A 39 -1.03 2.71 14.27
N LYS A 40 -1.74 3.31 15.24
CA LYS A 40 -3.16 3.67 15.09
C LYS A 40 -3.39 4.68 13.96
N ASP A 41 -2.52 5.68 13.82
CA ASP A 41 -2.61 6.64 12.71
C ASP A 41 -2.38 5.96 11.36
N ALA A 42 -1.41 5.03 11.29
CA ALA A 42 -1.19 4.21 10.10
C ALA A 42 -2.45 3.43 9.72
N LEU A 43 -3.10 2.75 10.67
CA LEU A 43 -4.36 2.04 10.42
C LEU A 43 -5.47 2.96 9.91
N ASN A 44 -5.63 4.14 10.52
CA ASN A 44 -6.62 5.11 10.08
C ASN A 44 -6.40 5.57 8.63
N LYS A 45 -5.14 5.83 8.25
CA LYS A 45 -4.77 6.17 6.86
C LYS A 45 -5.00 5.01 5.90
N ILE A 46 -4.65 3.78 6.29
CA ILE A 46 -4.86 2.59 5.45
C ILE A 46 -6.35 2.37 5.17
N ASN A 47 -7.21 2.61 6.17
CA ASN A 47 -8.66 2.48 6.01
C ASN A 47 -9.28 3.53 5.07
N GLN A 48 -8.54 4.59 4.72
CA GLN A 48 -8.96 5.58 3.73
C GLN A 48 -8.53 5.19 2.30
N CYS A 49 -7.68 4.17 2.12
CA CYS A 49 -7.25 3.71 0.81
C CYS A 49 -8.37 2.94 0.08
N ASN A 50 -8.40 3.00 -1.25
CA ASN A 50 -9.31 2.21 -2.06
C ASN A 50 -8.83 0.75 -2.20
N LYS A 51 -9.77 -0.17 -2.44
CA LYS A 51 -9.55 -1.64 -2.52
C LYS A 51 -8.46 -2.08 -3.51
N TYR A 52 -8.02 -1.24 -4.44
CA TYR A 52 -7.00 -1.60 -5.43
C TYR A 52 -5.84 -0.60 -5.47
N ASP A 53 -5.72 0.26 -4.46
CA ASP A 53 -4.61 1.19 -4.34
C ASP A 53 -3.32 0.47 -3.98
N ILE A 54 -2.19 0.98 -4.48
CA ILE A 54 -0.86 0.54 -4.06
C ILE A 54 -0.60 1.15 -2.68
N LEU A 55 -0.59 0.31 -1.65
CA LEU A 55 -0.19 0.65 -0.31
C LEU A 55 1.33 0.77 -0.21
N SER A 56 1.84 1.91 0.25
CA SER A 56 3.27 2.12 0.48
C SER A 56 3.49 2.58 1.90
N VAL A 57 4.16 1.76 2.70
CA VAL A 57 4.45 2.03 4.11
C VAL A 57 5.94 2.34 4.24
N THR A 58 6.26 3.53 4.72
CA THR A 58 7.63 3.92 5.07
C THR A 58 7.75 4.09 6.57
N SER A 59 8.79 3.53 7.18
CA SER A 59 9.07 3.63 8.60
C SER A 59 10.47 4.19 8.86
N PHE A 60 10.55 5.17 9.76
CA PHE A 60 11.76 5.76 10.32
C PHE A 60 11.98 5.33 11.78
N LEU A 61 11.33 4.24 12.20
CA LEU A 61 11.52 3.63 13.52
C LEU A 61 12.78 2.74 13.51
N GLU A 62 13.10 2.16 14.67
CA GLU A 62 14.15 1.15 14.75
C GLU A 62 13.78 -0.10 13.93
N PRO A 63 14.76 -0.79 13.30
CA PRO A 63 14.49 -1.90 12.40
C PRO A 63 13.61 -3.02 12.98
N SER A 64 13.78 -3.34 14.26
CA SER A 64 12.96 -4.35 14.96
C SER A 64 11.48 -3.96 15.00
N ILE A 65 11.19 -2.69 15.32
CA ILE A 65 9.83 -2.15 15.41
C ILE A 65 9.24 -2.00 14.00
N SER A 66 10.02 -1.45 13.05
CA SER A 66 9.61 -1.32 11.65
C SER A 66 9.21 -2.66 11.05
N LYS A 67 9.98 -3.73 11.31
CA LYS A 67 9.68 -5.08 10.82
C LYS A 67 8.34 -5.59 11.35
N VAL A 68 8.04 -5.39 12.63
CA VAL A 68 6.76 -5.83 13.24
C VAL A 68 5.58 -5.12 12.58
N TYR A 69 5.59 -3.79 12.52
CA TYR A 69 4.49 -3.02 11.93
C TYR A 69 4.30 -3.30 10.45
N ILE A 70 5.39 -3.29 9.68
CA ILE A 70 5.31 -3.56 8.24
C ILE A 70 4.76 -4.97 7.99
N THR A 71 5.20 -5.97 8.77
CA THR A 71 4.68 -7.34 8.64
C THR A 71 3.19 -7.35 8.91
N ASP A 72 2.76 -6.84 10.06
CA ASP A 72 1.37 -6.86 10.48
C ASP A 72 0.43 -6.15 9.47
N LEU A 73 0.82 -4.97 9.00
CA LEU A 73 0.07 -4.24 7.97
C LEU A 73 -0.06 -5.03 6.66
N ILE A 74 0.98 -5.75 6.22
CA ILE A 74 0.86 -6.62 5.04
C ILE A 74 -0.12 -7.76 5.29
N GLN A 75 0.05 -8.47 6.40
CA GLN A 75 -0.77 -9.64 6.70
C GLN A 75 -2.25 -9.26 6.79
N GLY A 76 -2.50 -8.07 7.36
CA GLY A 76 -3.83 -7.49 7.51
C GLY A 76 -4.45 -7.02 6.20
N PHE A 77 -3.70 -6.39 5.29
CA PHE A 77 -4.28 -5.59 4.20
C PHE A 77 -3.88 -5.98 2.76
N CYS A 78 -2.74 -6.63 2.53
CA CYS A 78 -2.16 -6.72 1.18
C CYS A 78 -2.30 -8.08 0.47
N MET A 79 -2.65 -9.16 1.17
CA MET A 79 -2.65 -10.56 0.66
C MET A 79 -1.30 -11.02 0.07
N PHE A 80 -0.84 -12.21 0.48
CA PHE A 80 0.51 -12.72 0.18
C PHE A 80 0.76 -13.15 -1.28
N ASP A 81 -0.23 -13.05 -2.17
CA ASP A 81 -0.15 -13.60 -3.53
C ASP A 81 0.49 -12.62 -4.54
N HIS A 82 0.92 -11.44 -4.11
CA HIS A 82 1.43 -10.37 -4.98
C HIS A 82 2.84 -9.95 -4.57
N GLN A 83 3.62 -9.41 -5.52
CA GLN A 83 4.99 -8.98 -5.27
C GLN A 83 5.03 -7.85 -4.24
N ILE A 84 5.55 -8.18 -3.06
CA ILE A 84 5.91 -7.22 -2.03
C ILE A 84 7.29 -6.66 -2.41
N VAL A 85 7.37 -5.36 -2.67
CA VAL A 85 8.65 -4.69 -2.84
C VAL A 85 9.03 -4.09 -1.49
N THR A 86 9.87 -4.81 -0.75
CA THR A 86 10.42 -4.31 0.51
C THR A 86 11.85 -3.84 0.30
N LEU A 87 12.12 -2.58 0.64
CA LEU A 87 13.45 -1.99 0.73
C LEU A 87 13.71 -1.66 2.20
N LEU A 88 14.37 -2.57 2.91
CA LEU A 88 14.84 -2.31 4.27
C LEU A 88 16.28 -1.78 4.19
N ASP A 89 16.47 -0.53 4.59
CA ASP A 89 17.78 0.09 4.78
C ASP A 89 17.96 0.49 6.25
N ASN A 90 19.19 0.67 6.70
CA ASN A 90 19.55 1.00 8.09
C ASN A 90 18.90 2.30 8.58
N SER A 91 18.59 3.24 7.68
CA SER A 91 17.95 4.52 8.00
C SER A 91 16.44 4.55 7.74
N THR A 92 15.93 3.67 6.87
CA THR A 92 14.54 3.71 6.40
C THR A 92 14.07 2.34 5.98
N SER A 93 12.90 1.93 6.45
CA SER A 93 12.21 0.74 5.96
C SER A 93 11.06 1.17 5.05
N ASN A 94 11.11 0.86 3.76
CA ASN A 94 10.01 1.07 2.81
C ASN A 94 9.43 -0.27 2.38
N LEU A 95 8.12 -0.33 2.28
CA LEU A 95 7.41 -1.45 1.72
C LEU A 95 6.28 -0.98 0.82
N SER A 96 6.11 -1.60 -0.33
CA SER A 96 4.94 -1.37 -1.18
C SER A 96 4.24 -2.68 -1.55
N CYS A 97 2.91 -2.70 -1.49
CA CYS A 97 2.04 -3.83 -1.82
C CYS A 97 0.67 -3.34 -2.31
N VAL A 98 -0.14 -4.20 -2.93
CA VAL A 98 -1.50 -3.82 -3.37
C VAL A 98 -2.47 -4.01 -2.19
N HIS A 99 -3.11 -2.94 -1.73
CA HIS A 99 -4.18 -3.04 -0.74
C HIS A 99 -5.35 -3.81 -1.36
N ARG A 100 -5.92 -4.81 -0.68
CA ARG A 100 -7.05 -5.62 -1.21
C ARG A 100 -8.34 -5.47 -0.41
N GLY A 101 -8.49 -4.38 0.34
CA GLY A 101 -9.69 -4.04 1.11
C GLY A 101 -9.47 -4.07 2.63
N LYS A 102 -10.54 -4.24 3.39
CA LYS A 102 -10.53 -4.12 4.86
C LYS A 102 -9.58 -5.11 5.54
N GLN A 103 -9.04 -4.71 6.70
CA GLN A 103 -8.17 -5.53 7.54
C GLN A 103 -8.79 -6.91 7.79
N ARG A 104 -8.00 -7.96 7.71
CA ARG A 104 -8.41 -9.30 8.14
C ARG A 104 -8.75 -9.28 9.62
N THR A 105 -9.82 -9.97 10.00
CA THR A 105 -10.15 -10.20 11.40
C THR A 105 -9.02 -10.99 12.06
N GLU A 106 -8.40 -10.40 13.08
CA GLU A 106 -7.45 -11.13 13.91
C GLU A 106 -8.15 -12.32 14.54
N ARG A 107 -7.50 -13.49 14.51
CA ARG A 107 -7.98 -14.64 15.27
C ARG A 107 -7.82 -14.28 16.75
N LYS A 108 -8.94 -14.08 17.44
CA LYS A 108 -8.93 -14.05 18.90
C LYS A 108 -8.49 -15.43 19.36
N PHE A 109 -7.32 -15.53 20.00
CA PHE A 109 -7.00 -16.69 20.79
C PHE A 109 -7.86 -16.61 22.05
N GLU A 110 -8.82 -17.54 22.19
CA GLU A 110 -9.51 -17.71 23.46
C GLU A 110 -8.46 -18.16 24.49
N ASN A 111 -8.33 -17.38 25.57
CA ASN A 111 -7.48 -17.70 26.72
C ASN A 111 -7.98 -18.93 27.46
#